data_AF-A0A1A9B4X2-F1
#
_entry.id   AF-A0A1A9B4X2-F1
#
_cell.length_a   1.000
_cell.length_b   1.000
_cell.length_c   1.000
_cell.angle_alpha   90.00
_cell.angle_beta   90.00
_cell.angle_gamma   90.00
#
_symmetry.space_group_name_H-M   'P 1'
#
loop_
_entity.id
_entity.type
_entity.pdbx_description
1 polymer ?
#
loop_
_entity_poly.entity_id
_entity_poly.type
_entity_poly.pdbx_seq_one_letter_code
_entity_poly.pdbx_strand_id
1 'polypeptide(L)'
;MSLFPTPARRALLDQVAAGRVFRDAINDSYIRADRKVTATIADLKQAGWVELDRDRPGDYWRLTALGRAVHAVRLMDYGTHAVAETGPVDDPTVLGELSRDLWHLGRWTVEVGPNATSNLRRPAAVAALHRLAVQALVDLEHDALDGAA
;
A
#
# COMPACT_ATOMS: atom_id res chain seq x y z
N MET A 1 6.41 -7.89 -10.66
CA MET A 1 6.22 -8.73 -9.45
C MET A 1 5.26 -7.99 -8.52
N SER A 2 4.30 -8.69 -7.90
CA SER A 2 3.47 -8.08 -6.85
C SER A 2 4.27 -8.07 -5.53
N LEU A 3 4.63 -6.89 -5.05
CA LEU A 3 5.35 -6.72 -3.79
C LEU A 3 4.33 -6.67 -2.64
N PHE A 4 4.54 -7.43 -1.56
CA PHE A 4 3.65 -7.40 -0.39
C PHE A 4 4.19 -6.43 0.68
N PRO A 5 3.35 -5.57 1.28
CA PRO A 5 3.79 -4.58 2.27
C PRO A 5 3.99 -5.23 3.65
N THR A 6 5.12 -5.92 3.81
CA THR A 6 5.57 -6.48 5.09
C THR A 6 5.83 -5.37 6.12
N PRO A 7 5.87 -5.68 7.44
CA PRO A 7 6.15 -4.68 8.47
C PRO A 7 7.44 -3.88 8.22
N ALA A 8 8.51 -4.53 7.76
CA ALA A 8 9.76 -3.85 7.44
C ALA A 8 9.64 -2.88 6.25
N ARG A 9 8.85 -3.24 5.22
CA ARG A 9 8.60 -2.35 4.08
C ARG A 9 7.71 -1.18 4.47
N ARG A 10 6.68 -1.41 5.30
CA ARG A 10 5.83 -0.34 5.85
C ARG A 10 6.66 0.65 6.67
N ALA A 11 7.52 0.17 7.56
CA ALA A 11 8.42 1.03 8.32
C ALA A 11 9.36 1.87 7.43
N LEU A 12 9.79 1.33 6.28
CA LEU A 12 10.58 2.09 5.31
C LEU A 12 9.71 3.12 4.56
N LEU A 13 8.48 2.77 4.17
CA LEU A 13 7.53 3.72 3.58
C LEU A 13 7.22 4.87 4.55
N ASP A 14 7.14 4.63 5.86
CA ASP A 14 7.02 5.69 6.88
C ASP A 14 8.22 6.65 6.83
N GLN A 15 9.45 6.14 6.67
CA GLN A 15 10.64 6.99 6.54
C GLN A 15 10.65 7.78 5.23
N VAL A 16 10.17 7.18 4.13
CA VAL A 16 10.04 7.86 2.82
C VAL A 16 8.99 8.96 2.91
N ALA A 17 7.82 8.68 3.48
CA ALA A 17 6.76 9.65 3.72
C ALA A 17 7.24 10.82 4.60
N ALA A 18 8.08 10.55 5.58
CA ALA A 18 8.70 11.57 6.42
C ALA A 18 9.86 12.33 5.75
N GLY A 19 10.19 12.04 4.49
CA GLY A 19 11.27 12.70 3.74
C GLY A 19 12.67 12.44 4.30
N ARG A 20 12.89 11.26 4.92
CA ARG A 20 14.12 10.89 5.62
C ARG A 20 15.02 9.93 4.83
N VAL A 21 14.56 9.44 3.68
CA VAL A 21 15.34 8.51 2.85
C VAL A 21 15.95 9.28 1.70
N PHE A 22 17.27 9.16 1.56
CA PHE A 22 18.03 9.84 0.52
C PHE A 22 18.97 8.85 -0.18
N ARG A 23 19.40 9.23 -1.37
CA ARG A 23 20.43 8.55 -2.16
C ARG A 23 21.70 9.40 -2.14
N ASP A 24 22.85 8.74 -2.02
CA ASP A 24 24.15 9.40 -2.08
C ASP A 24 24.71 9.48 -3.51
N ALA A 25 25.92 10.01 -3.64
CA ALA A 25 26.59 10.19 -4.94
C ALA A 25 26.98 8.88 -5.64
N ILE A 26 27.04 7.74 -4.93
CA ILE A 26 27.36 6.43 -5.49
C ILE A 26 26.12 5.55 -5.71
N ASN A 27 24.93 6.15 -5.61
CA ASN A 27 23.62 5.52 -5.78
C ASN A 27 23.18 4.58 -4.65
N ASP A 28 23.80 4.65 -3.47
CA ASP A 28 23.33 3.94 -2.29
C ASP A 28 22.24 4.74 -1.58
N SER A 29 21.23 4.06 -1.03
CA SER A 29 20.11 4.68 -0.34
C SER A 29 20.18 4.45 1.17
N TYR A 30 19.90 5.50 1.93
CA TYR A 30 20.04 5.55 3.39
C TYR A 30 18.83 6.18 4.06
N ILE A 31 18.53 5.74 5.27
CA ILE A 31 17.67 6.49 6.20
C ILE A 31 18.56 7.49 6.96
N ARG A 32 18.11 8.74 7.12
CA ARG A 32 18.75 9.76 7.97
C ARG A 32 19.05 9.16 9.35
N ALA A 33 20.35 8.97 9.67
CA ALA A 33 20.97 8.10 10.70
C ALA A 33 21.77 6.88 10.17
N ASP A 34 22.12 6.87 8.89
CA ASP A 34 23.16 6.03 8.26
C ASP A 34 22.85 4.53 8.09
N ARG A 35 21.58 4.13 8.22
CA ARG A 35 21.15 2.76 7.88
C ARG A 35 20.98 2.62 6.37
N LYS A 36 21.82 1.77 5.75
CA LYS A 36 21.71 1.41 4.33
C LYS A 36 20.44 0.61 4.03
N VAL A 37 19.71 1.02 3.00
CA VAL A 37 18.43 0.44 2.54
C VAL A 37 18.33 0.28 1.02
N THR A 38 19.47 0.35 0.30
CA THR A 38 19.53 0.32 -1.18
C THR A 38 18.72 -0.82 -1.80
N ALA A 39 18.88 -2.06 -1.33
CA ALA A 39 18.17 -3.22 -1.90
C ALA A 39 16.65 -3.10 -1.75
N THR A 40 16.18 -2.74 -0.56
CA THR A 40 14.74 -2.57 -0.32
C THR A 40 14.17 -1.40 -1.13
N ILE A 41 14.91 -0.29 -1.27
CA ILE A 41 14.48 0.84 -2.11
C ILE A 41 14.41 0.44 -3.59
N ALA A 42 15.34 -0.39 -4.08
CA ALA A 42 15.27 -0.91 -5.44
C ALA A 42 14.00 -1.75 -5.65
N ASP A 43 13.64 -2.63 -4.71
CA ASP A 43 12.37 -3.38 -4.75
C ASP A 43 11.14 -2.45 -4.78
N LEU A 44 11.12 -1.45 -3.90
CA LEU A 44 10.01 -0.50 -3.80
C LEU A 44 9.87 0.34 -5.08
N LYS A 45 10.99 0.76 -5.67
CA LYS A 45 11.03 1.50 -6.93
C LYS A 45 10.54 0.62 -8.08
N GLN A 46 11.00 -0.63 -8.16
CA GLN A 46 10.56 -1.57 -9.19
C GLN A 46 9.06 -1.89 -9.08
N ALA A 47 8.52 -1.88 -7.86
CA ALA A 47 7.09 -1.99 -7.61
C ALA A 47 6.31 -0.68 -7.89
N GLY A 48 6.99 0.42 -8.22
CA GLY A 48 6.38 1.71 -8.49
C GLY A 48 5.85 2.43 -7.25
N TRP A 49 6.28 2.05 -6.04
CA TRP A 49 5.80 2.67 -4.79
C TRP A 49 6.58 3.91 -4.39
N VAL A 50 7.84 4.00 -4.84
CA VAL A 50 8.71 5.15 -4.54
C VAL A 50 9.41 5.63 -5.80
N GLU A 51 9.69 6.92 -5.83
CA GLU A 51 10.49 7.55 -6.86
C GLU A 51 11.40 8.63 -6.26
N LEU A 52 12.39 9.08 -7.02
CA LEU A 52 13.22 10.20 -6.60
C LEU A 52 12.43 11.49 -6.74
N ASP A 53 12.46 12.30 -5.70
CA ASP A 53 11.91 13.64 -5.69
C ASP A 53 12.83 14.57 -6.47
N ARG A 54 12.39 14.94 -7.68
CA ARG A 54 13.16 15.83 -8.56
C ARG A 54 12.90 17.31 -8.27
N ASP A 55 11.86 17.61 -7.49
CA ASP A 55 11.44 18.98 -7.18
C ASP A 55 12.15 19.51 -5.92
N ARG A 56 12.75 18.61 -5.14
CA ARG A 56 13.51 18.93 -3.93
C ARG A 56 15.02 18.92 -4.19
N PRO A 57 15.79 19.90 -3.66
CA PRO A 57 17.23 19.82 -3.66
C PRO A 57 17.74 18.59 -2.89
N GLY A 58 18.51 17.76 -3.58
CA GLY A 58 19.08 16.50 -3.06
C GLY A 58 18.28 15.27 -3.49
N ASP A 59 18.93 14.11 -3.60
CA ASP A 59 18.32 12.88 -4.09
C ASP A 59 17.46 12.18 -3.03
N TYR A 60 16.39 12.84 -2.57
CA TYR A 60 15.43 12.24 -1.64
C TYR A 60 14.44 11.33 -2.37
N TRP A 61 14.02 10.28 -1.69
CA TRP A 61 12.92 9.44 -2.16
C TRP A 61 11.59 10.00 -1.66
N ARG A 62 10.56 9.91 -2.49
CA ARG A 62 9.16 10.21 -2.14
C ARG A 62 8.24 9.07 -2.55
N LEU A 63 7.05 9.02 -1.93
CA LEU A 63 6.00 8.09 -2.31
C LEU A 63 5.36 8.53 -3.65
N THR A 64 5.10 7.57 -4.53
CA THR A 64 4.20 7.75 -5.68
C THR A 64 2.74 7.72 -5.21
N ALA A 65 1.77 7.98 -6.10
CA ALA A 65 0.35 7.78 -5.78
C ALA A 65 0.05 6.34 -5.33
N LEU A 66 0.57 5.35 -6.08
CA LEU A 66 0.48 3.94 -5.69
C LEU A 66 1.14 3.67 -4.33
N GLY A 67 2.32 4.26 -4.08
CA GLY A 67 3.02 4.11 -2.80
C GLY A 67 2.25 4.68 -1.61
N ARG A 68 1.61 5.85 -1.78
CA ARG A 68 0.73 6.43 -0.76
C ARG A 68 -0.46 5.54 -0.48
N ALA A 69 -1.12 5.03 -1.53
CA ALA A 69 -2.25 4.12 -1.34
C ALA A 69 -1.85 2.83 -0.60
N VAL A 70 -0.73 2.21 -1.00
CA VAL A 70 -0.19 1.01 -0.30
C VAL A 70 0.18 1.32 1.15
N HIS A 71 0.71 2.51 1.41
CA HIS A 71 1.08 2.96 2.76
C HIS A 71 -0.16 3.18 3.63
N ALA A 72 -1.20 3.79 3.07
CA ALA A 72 -2.42 4.17 3.76
C ALA A 72 -3.39 3.01 4.03
N VAL A 73 -3.41 1.97 3.18
CA VAL A 73 -4.27 0.80 3.36
C VAL A 73 -3.75 -0.09 4.50
N ARG A 74 -4.60 -0.34 5.50
CA ARG A 74 -4.36 -1.32 6.57
C ARG A 74 -5.30 -2.51 6.39
N LEU A 75 -4.81 -3.71 6.68
CA LEU A 75 -5.62 -4.93 6.73
C LEU A 75 -5.82 -5.33 8.18
N MET A 76 -7.07 -5.36 8.61
CA MET A 76 -7.48 -5.82 9.93
C MET A 76 -8.05 -7.23 9.78
N ASP A 77 -7.37 -8.24 10.30
CA ASP A 77 -7.76 -9.64 10.15
C ASP A 77 -8.26 -10.20 11.49
N TYR A 78 -9.54 -10.56 11.51
CA TYR A 78 -10.26 -11.06 12.69
C TYR A 78 -10.50 -12.58 12.62
N GLY A 79 -9.88 -13.28 11.67
CA GLY A 79 -9.96 -14.74 11.54
C GLY A 79 -11.21 -15.25 10.82
N THR A 80 -12.38 -14.67 11.09
CA THR A 80 -13.66 -14.97 10.41
C THR A 80 -14.01 -13.97 9.33
N HIS A 81 -13.44 -12.78 9.41
CA HIS A 81 -13.54 -11.70 8.43
C HIS A 81 -12.23 -10.90 8.44
N ALA A 82 -11.98 -10.14 7.37
CA ALA A 82 -10.94 -9.13 7.38
C ALA A 82 -11.44 -7.86 6.69
N VAL A 83 -10.87 -6.72 7.05
CA VAL A 83 -11.28 -5.41 6.52
C VAL A 83 -10.06 -4.70 5.97
N ALA A 84 -10.22 -4.05 4.81
CA ALA A 84 -9.28 -3.07 4.32
C ALA A 84 -9.80 -1.67 4.65
N GLU A 85 -8.97 -0.90 5.35
CA GLU A 85 -9.33 0.42 5.84
C GLU A 85 -8.21 1.43 5.58
N THR A 86 -8.56 2.72 5.62
CA THR A 86 -7.64 3.85 5.56
C THR A 86 -8.07 4.95 6.53
N GLY A 87 -7.24 5.98 6.71
CA GLY A 87 -7.52 7.08 7.63
C GLY A 87 -7.01 6.86 9.07
N PRO A 88 -7.40 7.74 10.02
CA PRO A 88 -6.97 7.62 11.41
C PRO A 88 -7.44 6.30 12.04
N VAL A 89 -6.80 5.90 13.14
CA VAL A 89 -7.17 4.66 13.85
C VAL A 89 -8.53 4.80 14.54
N ASP A 90 -8.85 6.00 15.03
CA ASP A 90 -10.09 6.25 15.78
C ASP A 90 -11.31 6.46 14.89
N ASP A 91 -11.11 6.77 13.61
CA ASP A 91 -12.18 6.97 12.63
C ASP A 91 -11.74 6.45 11.24
N PRO A 92 -11.64 5.12 11.08
CA PRO A 92 -11.18 4.53 9.84
C PRO A 92 -12.29 4.55 8.78
N THR A 93 -11.91 4.88 7.55
CA THR A 93 -12.75 4.64 6.38
C THR A 93 -12.54 3.21 5.89
N VAL A 94 -13.60 2.41 5.91
CA VAL A 94 -13.59 1.05 5.35
C VAL A 94 -13.68 1.15 3.83
N LEU A 95 -12.69 0.57 3.15
CA LEU A 95 -12.64 0.50 1.68
C LEU A 95 -13.30 -0.79 1.18
N GLY A 96 -13.22 -1.85 1.98
CA GLY A 96 -13.83 -3.12 1.65
C GLY A 96 -13.56 -4.21 2.67
N GLU A 97 -14.17 -5.36 2.43
CA GLU A 97 -14.20 -6.47 3.37
C GLU A 97 -13.97 -7.81 2.70
N LEU A 98 -13.55 -8.75 3.54
CA LEU A 98 -13.34 -10.15 3.24
C LEU A 98 -14.23 -10.95 4.18
N SER A 99 -15.18 -11.70 3.62
CA SER A 99 -16.12 -12.53 4.36
C SER A 99 -16.02 -14.00 3.92
N ARG A 100 -16.43 -14.93 4.80
CA ARG A 100 -16.51 -16.35 4.44
C ARG A 100 -17.70 -16.57 3.51
N ASP A 101 -17.47 -17.34 2.46
CA ASP A 101 -18.54 -17.84 1.62
C ASP A 101 -19.35 -18.89 2.41
N LEU A 102 -20.64 -18.59 2.63
CA LEU A 102 -21.55 -19.46 3.38
C LEU A 102 -21.96 -20.70 2.58
N TRP A 103 -21.84 -20.67 1.25
CA TRP A 103 -22.21 -21.75 0.34
C TRP A 103 -21.04 -22.68 0.03
N HIS A 104 -19.80 -22.17 0.11
CA HIS A 104 -18.59 -22.95 -0.17
C HIS A 104 -17.62 -22.92 1.00
N LEU A 105 -17.65 -23.97 1.82
CA LEU A 105 -16.78 -24.12 2.99
C LEU A 105 -15.29 -23.88 2.65
N GLY A 106 -14.65 -23.02 3.43
CA GLY A 106 -13.23 -22.66 3.24
C GLY A 106 -12.96 -21.69 2.08
N ARG A 107 -14.00 -21.19 1.42
CA ARG A 107 -13.93 -20.12 0.43
C ARG A 107 -14.31 -18.77 1.02
N TRP A 108 -13.89 -17.75 0.31
CA TRP A 108 -13.96 -16.38 0.75
C TRP A 108 -14.37 -15.46 -0.39
N THR A 109 -15.10 -14.42 -0.01
CA THR A 109 -15.55 -13.34 -0.89
C THR A 109 -14.92 -12.04 -0.44
N VAL A 110 -14.43 -11.27 -1.40
CA VAL A 110 -13.82 -9.95 -1.23
C VAL A 110 -14.72 -8.93 -1.91
N GLU A 111 -15.06 -7.86 -1.20
CA GLU A 111 -15.87 -6.76 -1.71
C GLU A 111 -15.15 -5.44 -1.42
N VAL A 112 -14.93 -4.60 -2.44
CA VAL A 112 -14.31 -3.28 -2.33
C VAL A 112 -15.05 -2.32 -3.26
N GLY A 113 -15.82 -1.39 -2.69
CA GLY A 113 -16.73 -0.53 -3.46
C GLY A 113 -17.63 -1.37 -4.39
N PRO A 114 -17.69 -1.08 -5.71
CA PRO A 114 -18.49 -1.84 -6.65
C PRO A 114 -17.88 -3.19 -7.07
N ASN A 115 -16.64 -3.48 -6.67
CA ASN A 115 -15.90 -4.66 -7.12
C ASN A 115 -16.05 -5.81 -6.13
N ALA A 116 -16.51 -6.97 -6.62
CA ALA A 116 -16.59 -8.20 -5.83
C ALA A 116 -15.80 -9.35 -6.50
N THR A 117 -15.11 -10.16 -5.71
CA THR A 117 -14.44 -11.39 -6.16
C THR A 117 -14.67 -12.51 -5.15
N SER A 118 -15.17 -13.65 -5.60
CA SER A 118 -15.56 -14.78 -4.74
C SER A 118 -14.76 -16.05 -5.03
N ASN A 119 -15.05 -17.12 -4.27
CA ASN A 119 -14.47 -18.45 -4.41
C ASN A 119 -12.94 -18.52 -4.19
N LEU A 120 -12.38 -17.58 -3.42
CA LEU A 120 -10.95 -17.52 -3.14
C LEU A 120 -10.58 -18.35 -1.91
N ARG A 121 -9.37 -18.92 -1.92
CA ARG A 121 -8.75 -19.39 -0.66
C ARG A 121 -8.29 -18.19 0.16
N ARG A 122 -8.30 -18.30 1.48
CA ARG A 122 -8.00 -17.18 2.39
C ARG A 122 -6.74 -16.36 2.02
N PRO A 123 -5.56 -16.95 1.75
CA PRO A 123 -4.38 -16.14 1.41
C PRO A 123 -4.56 -15.33 0.12
N ALA A 124 -5.21 -15.92 -0.89
CA ALA A 124 -5.52 -15.23 -2.13
C ALA A 124 -6.59 -14.15 -1.93
N ALA A 125 -7.55 -14.39 -1.05
CA ALA A 125 -8.60 -13.44 -0.72
C ALA A 125 -8.05 -12.20 0.03
N VAL A 126 -7.15 -12.40 1.00
CA VAL A 126 -6.46 -11.31 1.70
C VAL A 126 -5.61 -10.49 0.73
N ALA A 127 -4.88 -11.15 -0.18
CA ALA A 127 -4.11 -10.46 -1.21
C ALA A 127 -5.00 -9.69 -2.20
N ALA A 128 -6.16 -10.25 -2.57
CA ALA A 128 -7.14 -9.60 -3.43
C ALA A 128 -7.78 -8.39 -2.74
N LEU A 129 -8.17 -8.51 -1.47
CA LEU A 129 -8.70 -7.41 -0.65
C LEU A 129 -7.72 -6.24 -0.62
N HIS A 130 -6.45 -6.50 -0.31
CA HIS A 130 -5.43 -5.46 -0.30
C HIS A 130 -5.27 -4.79 -1.67
N ARG A 131 -5.14 -5.59 -2.74
CA ARG A 131 -4.95 -5.07 -4.10
C ARG A 131 -6.12 -4.21 -4.55
N LEU A 132 -7.35 -4.68 -4.33
CA LEU A 132 -8.56 -3.96 -4.72
C LEU A 132 -8.72 -2.67 -3.92
N ALA A 133 -8.45 -2.69 -2.60
CA ALA A 133 -8.50 -1.50 -1.76
C ALA A 133 -7.46 -0.45 -2.16
N VAL A 134 -6.24 -0.88 -2.49
CA VAL A 134 -5.21 0.03 -3.02
C VAL A 134 -5.64 0.65 -4.34
N GLN A 135 -6.22 -0.14 -5.25
CA GLN A 135 -6.72 0.38 -6.53
C GLN A 135 -7.84 1.40 -6.31
N ALA A 136 -8.82 1.09 -5.46
CA ALA A 136 -9.91 1.99 -5.15
C ALA A 136 -9.42 3.34 -4.60
N LEU A 137 -8.38 3.33 -3.75
CA LEU A 137 -7.81 4.55 -3.22
C LEU A 137 -7.03 5.36 -4.27
N VAL A 138 -6.33 4.69 -5.19
CA VAL A 138 -5.67 5.36 -6.32
C VAL A 138 -6.71 6.01 -7.26
N ASP A 139 -7.80 5.31 -7.54
CA ASP A 139 -8.88 5.82 -8.39
C ASP A 139 -9.55 7.05 -7.75
N LEU A 140 -9.80 7.02 -6.43
CA LEU A 140 -10.31 8.16 -5.67
C LEU A 140 -9.36 9.37 -5.67
N GLU A 141 -8.05 9.15 -5.56
CA GLU A 141 -7.06 10.24 -5.68
C GLU A 141 -7.08 10.86 -7.08
N HIS A 142 -7.29 10.06 -8.13
CA HIS A 142 -7.35 10.54 -9.50
C HIS A 142 -8.62 11.36 -9.77
N ASP A 143 -9.78 10.84 -9.37
CA ASP A 143 -11.07 11.52 -9.52
C ASP A 143 -11.11 12.88 -8.80
N ALA A 144 -10.50 12.96 -7.61
CA ALA A 144 -10.39 14.19 -6.85
C ALA A 144 -9.53 15.27 -7.54
N LEU A 145 -8.53 14.86 -8.32
CA LEU A 145 -7.67 15.77 -9.08
C LEU A 145 -8.35 16.24 -10.38
N ASP A 146 -9.08 15.34 -11.06
CA ASP A 146 -9.77 15.65 -12.32
C ASP A 146 -11.03 16.50 -12.10
N GLY A 147 -11.72 16.33 -10.96
CA GLY A 147 -12.87 17.15 -10.58
C GLY A 147 -12.54 18.56 -10.08
N ALA A 148 -11.26 18.89 -9.89
CA ALA A 148 -10.78 20.18 -9.41
C ALA A 148 -10.24 21.10 -10.52
N ALA A 149 -10.26 20.65 -11.78
CA ALA A 149 -9.83 21.39 -12.98
C ALA A 149 -11.02 22.03 -13.72
#